data_AF-A0A9E5YVQ4-F1
#
_entry.id   AF-A0A9E5YVQ4-F1
#
_cell.length_a   1.000
_cell.length_b   1.000
_cell.length_c   1.000
_cell.angle_alpha   90.00
_cell.angle_beta   90.00
_cell.angle_gamma   90.00
#
_symmetry.space_group_name_H-M   'P 1'
#
loop_
_entity.id
_entity.type
_entity.pdbx_description
1 polymer ?
#
loop_
_entity_poly.entity_id
_entity_poly.type
_entity_poly.pdbx_seq_one_letter_code
_entity_poly.pdbx_strand_id
1 'polypeptide(L)'
;MRHQRLKSVHYFFTTAPLPCPYLPDRMERRIVTELAGRDVDALHDALSLSGFRRSHGIAYATACPACNACIPIRVVCADHAPSRTHRRIERANSDLVWEECPAQATEEQYALFAYYQMGRHGDGEMAKMDFDDYQALVEDTPIETKIIEFRSADEKLVAVCLVDWVCDGLSAVYSFFDPDLDRRSLGTYM
;
A
#
# COMPACT_ATOMS: atom_id res chain seq x y z
N MET A 1 -10.00 -36.43 20.68
CA MET A 1 -10.73 -36.25 19.42
C MET A 1 -9.95 -35.29 18.54
N ARG A 2 -9.48 -35.72 17.36
CA ARG A 2 -8.85 -34.81 16.39
C ARG A 2 -9.98 -34.06 15.68
N HIS A 3 -10.17 -32.79 16.02
CA HIS A 3 -11.07 -31.92 15.26
C HIS A 3 -10.48 -31.77 13.86
N GLN A 4 -11.07 -32.44 12.88
CA GLN A 4 -10.72 -32.27 11.49
C GLN A 4 -11.18 -30.86 11.09
N ARG A 5 -10.22 -29.96 10.81
CA ARG A 5 -10.50 -28.60 10.33
C ARG A 5 -11.43 -28.70 9.13
N LEU A 6 -12.66 -28.20 9.26
CA LEU A 6 -13.45 -27.85 8.08
C LEU A 6 -12.64 -26.79 7.32
N LYS A 7 -12.36 -27.03 6.04
CA LYS A 7 -11.76 -25.99 5.19
C LYS A 7 -12.68 -24.78 5.25
N SER A 8 -12.15 -23.63 5.65
CA SER A 8 -12.87 -22.37 5.60
C SER A 8 -13.34 -22.12 4.17
N VAL A 9 -14.64 -21.88 4.00
CA VAL A 9 -15.21 -21.48 2.72
C VAL A 9 -14.95 -19.99 2.57
N HIS A 10 -14.23 -19.61 1.52
CA HIS A 10 -13.97 -18.22 1.17
C HIS A 10 -14.83 -17.84 -0.05
N TYR A 11 -15.56 -16.73 0.07
CA TYR A 11 -16.40 -16.23 -1.01
C TYR A 11 -15.64 -15.20 -1.83
N PHE A 12 -15.73 -15.35 -3.15
CA PHE A 12 -15.19 -14.38 -4.10
C PHE A 12 -16.34 -13.76 -4.87
N PHE A 13 -16.28 -12.44 -5.01
CA PHE A 13 -17.27 -11.66 -5.75
C PHE A 13 -16.60 -10.93 -6.89
N THR A 14 -17.34 -10.66 -7.96
CA THR A 14 -16.85 -9.81 -9.05
C THR A 14 -17.54 -8.46 -9.02
N THR A 15 -16.78 -7.38 -9.19
CA THR A 15 -17.36 -6.04 -9.34
C THR A 15 -18.14 -5.92 -10.65
N ALA A 16 -19.00 -4.91 -10.72
CA ALA A 16 -19.48 -4.42 -12.01
C ALA A 16 -18.29 -3.90 -12.85
N PRO A 17 -18.36 -3.95 -14.19
CA PRO A 17 -17.39 -3.29 -15.04
C PRO A 17 -17.35 -1.78 -14.76
N LEU A 18 -16.16 -1.23 -14.59
CA LEU A 18 -15.91 0.21 -14.41
C LEU A 18 -14.89 0.69 -15.45
N PRO A 19 -14.82 1.98 -15.80
CA PRO A 19 -13.73 2.50 -16.62
C PRO A 19 -12.36 2.18 -16.00
N CYS A 20 -11.41 1.73 -16.81
CA CYS A 20 -10.06 1.43 -16.34
C CYS A 20 -9.33 2.73 -15.96
N PRO A 21 -8.74 2.81 -14.75
CA PRO A 21 -8.05 4.03 -14.31
C PRO A 21 -6.72 4.26 -15.02
N TYR A 22 -6.16 3.23 -15.67
CA TYR A 22 -4.81 3.30 -16.28
C TYR A 22 -4.83 3.38 -17.81
N LEU A 23 -5.82 2.77 -18.46
CA LEU A 23 -5.88 2.66 -19.91
C LEU A 23 -7.20 3.25 -20.42
N PRO A 24 -7.15 4.30 -21.25
CA PRO A 24 -8.35 4.88 -21.83
C PRO A 24 -9.09 3.83 -22.68
N ASP A 25 -10.41 3.97 -22.77
CA ASP A 25 -11.30 3.12 -23.56
C ASP A 25 -11.29 1.62 -23.18
N ARG A 26 -10.79 1.30 -21.98
CA ARG A 26 -10.84 -0.04 -21.39
C ARG A 26 -11.77 -0.06 -20.20
N MET A 27 -12.38 -1.22 -19.98
CA MET A 27 -13.14 -1.51 -18.77
C MET A 27 -12.30 -2.39 -17.85
N GLU A 28 -12.28 -2.05 -16.57
CA GLU A 28 -11.76 -2.91 -15.52
C GLU A 28 -12.87 -3.72 -14.85
N ARG A 29 -12.46 -4.86 -14.29
CA ARG A 29 -13.28 -5.67 -13.39
C ARG A 29 -12.37 -6.24 -12.32
N ARG A 30 -12.87 -6.36 -11.09
CA ARG A 30 -12.10 -6.93 -9.98
C ARG A 30 -12.79 -8.16 -9.44
N ILE A 31 -12.00 -9.13 -9.00
CA ILE A 31 -12.43 -10.17 -8.07
C ILE A 31 -12.07 -9.67 -6.67
N VAL A 32 -12.99 -9.77 -5.73
CA VAL A 32 -12.81 -9.29 -4.35
C VAL A 32 -13.20 -10.37 -3.35
N THR A 33 -12.53 -10.39 -2.20
CA THR A 33 -12.86 -11.24 -1.06
C THR A 33 -12.54 -10.50 0.23
N GLU A 34 -13.26 -10.80 1.30
CA GLU A 34 -13.05 -10.23 2.62
C GLU A 34 -11.90 -10.96 3.34
N LEU A 35 -11.03 -10.19 3.97
CA LEU A 35 -9.99 -10.69 4.87
C LEU A 35 -10.57 -10.75 6.28
N ALA A 36 -11.16 -11.90 6.62
CA ALA A 36 -11.77 -12.11 7.91
C ALA A 36 -11.56 -13.53 8.44
N GLY A 37 -11.70 -13.67 9.76
CA GLY A 37 -11.62 -14.95 10.46
C GLY A 37 -10.23 -15.25 11.03
N ARG A 38 -10.07 -16.47 11.56
CA ARG A 38 -8.88 -16.84 12.36
C ARG A 38 -7.63 -17.13 11.55
N ASP A 39 -7.77 -17.44 10.27
CA ASP A 39 -6.67 -17.78 9.37
C ASP A 39 -6.40 -16.61 8.39
N VAL A 40 -6.69 -15.36 8.81
CA VAL A 40 -6.67 -14.18 7.93
C VAL A 40 -5.28 -13.86 7.39
N ASP A 41 -4.23 -14.00 8.19
CA ASP A 41 -2.84 -13.79 7.74
C ASP A 41 -2.45 -14.82 6.67
N ALA A 42 -2.74 -16.09 6.92
CA ALA A 42 -2.45 -17.16 5.96
C ALA A 42 -3.27 -17.02 4.66
N LEU A 43 -4.51 -16.53 4.75
CA LEU A 43 -5.32 -16.20 3.59
C LEU A 43 -4.71 -15.04 2.81
N HIS A 44 -4.32 -13.96 3.49
CA HIS A 44 -3.69 -12.79 2.88
C HIS A 44 -2.38 -13.15 2.20
N ASP A 45 -1.53 -13.95 2.84
CA ASP A 45 -0.29 -14.47 2.27
C ASP A 45 -0.56 -15.22 0.96
N ALA A 46 -1.49 -16.18 0.97
CA ALA A 46 -1.83 -16.96 -0.22
C ALA A 46 -2.40 -16.10 -1.36
N LEU A 47 -3.23 -15.10 -1.02
CA LEU A 47 -3.80 -14.18 -1.99
C LEU A 47 -2.75 -13.22 -2.57
N SER A 48 -1.89 -12.66 -1.72
CA SER A 48 -0.77 -11.79 -2.12
C SER A 48 0.20 -12.51 -3.06
N LEU A 49 0.57 -13.75 -2.73
CA LEU A 49 1.37 -14.63 -3.60
C LEU A 49 0.69 -14.91 -4.95
N SER A 50 -0.65 -14.87 -4.99
CA SER A 50 -1.45 -15.07 -6.20
C SER A 50 -1.75 -13.76 -6.95
N GLY A 51 -1.19 -12.62 -6.51
CA GLY A 51 -1.32 -11.33 -7.18
C GLY A 51 -2.50 -10.47 -6.74
N PHE A 52 -3.15 -10.80 -5.62
CA PHE A 52 -4.14 -9.92 -5.00
C PHE A 52 -3.42 -8.75 -4.30
N ARG A 53 -4.09 -7.60 -4.29
CA ARG A 53 -3.75 -6.39 -3.53
C ARG A 53 -4.72 -6.24 -2.38
N ARG A 54 -4.37 -5.48 -1.35
CA ARG A 54 -5.22 -5.19 -0.20
C ARG A 54 -5.71 -3.74 -0.21
N SER A 55 -6.92 -3.52 0.29
CA SER A 55 -7.38 -2.22 0.79
C SER A 55 -8.31 -2.49 1.97
N HIS A 56 -7.98 -1.94 3.14
CA HIS A 56 -8.70 -2.19 4.40
C HIS A 56 -8.84 -3.71 4.66
N GLY A 57 -10.01 -4.18 5.07
CA GLY A 57 -10.35 -5.59 5.22
C GLY A 57 -10.66 -6.35 3.92
N ILE A 58 -10.28 -5.85 2.73
CA ILE A 58 -10.61 -6.48 1.44
C ILE A 58 -9.34 -6.79 0.64
N ALA A 59 -9.26 -8.00 0.10
CA ALA A 59 -8.29 -8.38 -0.91
C ALA A 59 -8.95 -8.40 -2.29
N TYR A 60 -8.27 -7.88 -3.31
CA TYR A 60 -8.78 -7.81 -4.68
C TYR A 60 -7.71 -8.07 -5.74
N ALA A 61 -8.11 -8.63 -6.88
CA ALA A 61 -7.28 -8.78 -8.06
C ALA A 61 -8.04 -8.33 -9.31
N THR A 62 -7.32 -7.81 -10.30
CA THR A 62 -7.94 -7.45 -11.59
C THR A 62 -8.28 -8.71 -12.38
N ALA A 63 -9.50 -8.78 -12.90
CA ALA A 63 -10.04 -9.87 -13.70
C ALA A 63 -10.72 -9.32 -14.96
N CYS A 64 -10.02 -8.43 -15.66
CA CYS A 64 -10.52 -7.76 -16.86
C CYS A 64 -10.70 -8.79 -18.01
N PRO A 65 -11.89 -8.90 -18.64
CA PRO A 65 -12.14 -9.94 -19.66
C PRO A 65 -11.26 -9.85 -20.92
N ALA A 66 -10.76 -8.66 -21.25
CA ALA A 66 -10.05 -8.37 -22.50
C ALA A 66 -8.68 -7.70 -22.28
N CYS A 67 -8.12 -7.79 -21.07
CA CYS A 67 -6.85 -7.13 -20.71
C CYS A 67 -6.14 -7.88 -19.59
N ASN A 68 -4.82 -7.99 -19.67
CA ASN A 68 -3.93 -8.54 -18.64
C ASN A 68 -2.75 -7.62 -18.29
N ALA A 69 -2.89 -6.30 -18.54
CA ALA A 69 -1.81 -5.33 -18.34
C ALA A 69 -1.50 -5.05 -16.87
N CYS A 70 -2.43 -5.34 -15.95
CA CYS A 70 -2.20 -5.23 -14.51
C CYS A 70 -1.42 -6.45 -14.03
N ILE A 71 -0.11 -6.28 -13.85
CA ILE A 71 0.80 -7.33 -13.41
C ILE A 71 1.20 -7.06 -11.96
N PRO A 72 1.06 -8.03 -11.03
CA PRO A 72 1.60 -7.91 -9.69
C PRO A 72 3.14 -7.89 -9.75
N ILE A 73 3.76 -6.93 -9.07
CA ILE A 73 5.21 -6.75 -9.07
C ILE A 73 5.76 -7.23 -7.73
N ARG A 74 6.87 -7.96 -7.77
CA ARG A 74 7.66 -8.32 -6.59
C ARG A 74 9.12 -8.01 -6.85
N VAL A 75 9.81 -7.55 -5.81
CA VAL A 75 11.24 -7.26 -5.85
C VAL A 75 11.94 -8.27 -4.95
N VAL A 76 12.87 -9.04 -5.52
CA VAL A 76 13.72 -9.93 -4.75
C VAL A 76 14.82 -9.10 -4.10
N CYS A 77 14.62 -8.70 -2.84
CA CYS A 77 15.53 -7.80 -2.14
C CYS A 77 16.98 -8.32 -2.11
N ALA A 78 17.17 -9.64 -2.00
CA ALA A 78 18.50 -10.26 -1.99
C ALA A 78 19.30 -10.05 -3.30
N ASP A 79 18.60 -9.88 -4.44
CA ASP A 79 19.21 -9.69 -5.75
C ASP A 79 19.25 -8.21 -6.16
N HIS A 80 18.75 -7.31 -5.32
CA HIS A 80 18.68 -5.89 -5.65
C HIS A 80 20.07 -5.26 -5.67
N ALA A 81 20.49 -4.79 -6.84
CA ALA A 81 21.71 -4.01 -7.02
C ALA A 81 21.37 -2.54 -7.30
N PRO A 82 21.73 -1.59 -6.41
CA PRO A 82 21.37 -0.19 -6.59
C PRO A 82 22.08 0.41 -7.80
N SER A 83 21.29 1.01 -8.70
CA SER A 83 21.78 1.70 -9.89
C SER A 83 22.56 2.98 -9.52
N ARG A 84 23.26 3.58 -10.48
CA ARG A 84 23.90 4.90 -10.27
C ARG A 84 22.88 5.96 -9.80
N THR A 85 21.64 5.88 -10.26
CA THR A 85 20.56 6.76 -9.86
C THR A 85 20.13 6.49 -8.42
N HIS A 86 19.93 5.22 -8.03
CA HIS A 86 19.56 4.86 -6.64
C HIS A 86 20.62 5.36 -5.65
N ARG A 87 21.91 5.09 -5.92
CA ARG A 87 23.01 5.58 -5.08
C ARG A 87 23.07 7.11 -4.96
N ARG A 88 22.64 7.84 -6.00
CA ARG A 88 22.56 9.31 -5.94
C ARG A 88 21.40 9.75 -5.05
N ILE A 89 20.25 9.07 -5.15
CA ILE A 89 19.05 9.34 -4.35
C ILE A 89 19.32 9.01 -2.87
N GLU A 90 19.94 7.86 -2.57
CA GLU A 90 20.36 7.49 -1.21
C GLU A 90 21.23 8.57 -0.57
N ARG A 91 22.24 9.07 -1.28
CA ARG A 91 23.11 10.16 -0.78
C ARG A 91 22.38 11.49 -0.59
N ALA A 92 21.36 11.76 -1.40
CA ALA A 92 20.58 12.99 -1.27
C ALA A 92 19.64 12.97 -0.05
N ASN A 93 19.44 11.79 0.55
CA ASN A 93 18.53 11.56 1.68
C ASN A 93 19.25 10.92 2.88
N SER A 94 20.58 10.96 2.92
CA SER A 94 21.35 10.35 4.01
C SER A 94 21.17 11.03 5.36
N ASP A 95 20.56 12.22 5.37
CA ASP A 95 20.15 12.97 6.56
C ASP A 95 18.80 12.49 7.13
N LEU A 96 18.04 11.68 6.39
CA LEU A 96 16.74 11.20 6.84
C LEU A 96 16.91 9.97 7.75
N VAL A 97 16.16 9.97 8.84
CA VAL A 97 16.02 8.82 9.75
C VAL A 97 14.65 8.20 9.49
N TRP A 98 14.59 6.87 9.46
CA TRP A 98 13.33 6.14 9.37
C TRP A 98 13.05 5.38 10.66
N GLU A 99 11.78 5.27 11.01
CA GLU A 99 11.30 4.53 12.19
C GLU A 99 10.05 3.71 11.84
N GLU A 100 9.97 2.49 12.39
CA GLU A 100 8.75 1.68 12.33
C GLU A 100 7.83 2.05 13.51
N CYS A 101 6.64 2.52 13.16
CA CYS A 101 5.58 2.90 14.09
C CYS A 101 4.42 1.89 14.02
N PRO A 102 3.65 1.72 15.11
CA PRO A 102 2.34 1.08 15.03
C PRO A 102 1.46 1.75 13.97
N ALA A 103 0.54 0.98 13.36
CA ALA A 103 -0.50 1.53 12.51
C ALA A 103 -1.53 2.31 13.36
N GLN A 104 -1.13 3.51 13.78
CA GLN A 104 -1.93 4.49 14.51
C GLN A 104 -1.86 5.81 13.76
N ALA A 105 -3.02 6.34 13.40
CA ALA A 105 -3.10 7.58 12.64
C ALA A 105 -2.80 8.78 13.54
N THR A 106 -1.97 9.70 13.04
CA THR A 106 -1.70 10.97 13.72
C THR A 106 -2.09 12.17 12.86
N GLU A 107 -2.40 13.29 13.51
CA GLU A 107 -2.72 14.54 12.81
C GLU A 107 -1.54 15.03 11.95
N GLU A 108 -0.30 14.82 12.40
CA GLU A 108 0.91 15.20 11.64
C GLU A 108 1.01 14.40 10.33
N GLN A 109 0.79 13.08 10.39
CA GLN A 109 0.75 12.23 9.20
C GLN A 109 -0.38 12.64 8.25
N TYR A 110 -1.59 12.89 8.79
CA TYR A 110 -2.73 13.32 7.98
C TYR A 110 -2.48 14.66 7.30
N ALA A 111 -1.87 15.63 7.98
CA ALA A 111 -1.53 16.92 7.39
C ALA A 111 -0.59 16.74 6.18
N LEU A 112 0.43 15.87 6.31
CA LEU A 112 1.32 15.53 5.20
C LEU A 112 0.59 14.78 4.08
N PHE A 113 -0.27 13.83 4.42
CA PHE A 113 -1.11 13.09 3.48
C PHE A 113 -1.99 14.03 2.66
N ALA A 114 -2.78 14.87 3.30
CA ALA A 114 -3.68 15.82 2.65
C ALA A 114 -2.89 16.78 1.74
N TYR A 115 -1.74 17.27 2.19
CA TYR A 115 -0.87 18.12 1.40
C TYR A 115 -0.32 17.42 0.16
N TYR A 116 0.15 16.18 0.29
CA TYR A 116 0.59 15.35 -0.84
C TYR A 116 -0.54 15.09 -1.84
N GLN A 117 -1.73 14.73 -1.35
CA GLN A 117 -2.89 14.46 -2.18
C GLN A 117 -3.32 15.70 -2.97
N MET A 118 -3.40 16.87 -2.35
CA MET A 118 -3.70 18.12 -3.05
C MET A 118 -2.63 18.47 -4.09
N GLY A 119 -1.35 18.25 -3.77
CA GLY A 119 -0.23 18.62 -4.63
C GLY A 119 -0.06 17.73 -5.87
N ARG A 120 -0.42 16.44 -5.80
CA ARG A 120 -0.19 15.47 -6.90
C ARG A 120 -1.43 14.80 -7.44
N HIS A 121 -2.52 14.77 -6.67
CA HIS A 121 -3.71 13.97 -6.93
C HIS A 121 -5.00 14.73 -6.61
N GLY A 122 -5.02 16.06 -6.80
CA GLY A 122 -6.13 16.93 -6.37
C GLY A 122 -7.51 16.55 -6.94
N ASP A 123 -7.56 15.91 -8.12
CA ASP A 123 -8.80 15.42 -8.73
C ASP A 123 -9.17 13.98 -8.30
N GLY A 124 -8.32 13.33 -7.50
CA GLY A 124 -8.49 11.95 -7.05
C GLY A 124 -9.41 11.83 -5.83
N GLU A 125 -10.07 10.69 -5.68
CA GLU A 125 -10.98 10.42 -4.54
C GLU A 125 -10.27 10.58 -3.19
N MET A 126 -8.99 10.20 -3.12
CA MET A 126 -8.20 10.31 -1.89
C MET A 126 -7.90 11.76 -1.48
N ALA A 127 -8.00 12.74 -2.38
CA ALA A 127 -7.87 14.16 -2.01
C ALA A 127 -9.10 14.72 -1.28
N LYS A 128 -10.21 13.95 -1.26
CA LYS A 128 -11.44 14.31 -0.55
C LYS A 128 -11.54 13.66 0.84
N MET A 129 -10.60 12.79 1.18
CA MET A 129 -10.58 12.09 2.48
C MET A 129 -10.34 13.08 3.61
N ASP A 130 -11.13 12.95 4.67
CA ASP A 130 -10.88 13.65 5.93
C ASP A 130 -9.96 12.83 6.86
N PHE A 131 -9.80 13.28 8.12
CA PHE A 131 -8.98 12.58 9.09
C PHE A 131 -9.56 11.20 9.46
N ASP A 132 -10.88 11.06 9.53
CA ASP A 132 -11.53 9.80 9.89
C ASP A 132 -11.35 8.76 8.77
N ASP A 133 -11.45 9.20 7.51
CA ASP A 133 -11.12 8.37 6.34
C ASP A 133 -9.65 7.93 6.35
N TYR A 134 -8.73 8.84 6.66
CA TYR A 134 -7.29 8.52 6.80
C TYR A 134 -7.05 7.55 7.96
N GLN A 135 -7.72 7.75 9.09
CA GLN A 135 -7.63 6.87 10.23
C GLN A 135 -8.11 5.46 9.87
N ALA A 136 -9.24 5.34 9.17
CA ALA A 136 -9.72 4.04 8.68
C ALA A 136 -8.72 3.36 7.75
N LEU A 137 -8.09 4.11 6.82
CA LEU A 137 -7.06 3.57 5.93
C LEU A 137 -5.88 2.94 6.69
N VAL A 138 -5.47 3.58 7.79
CA VAL A 138 -4.32 3.16 8.61
C VAL A 138 -4.70 2.04 9.58
N GLU A 139 -5.80 2.21 10.30
CA GLU A 139 -6.12 1.42 11.50
C GLU A 139 -7.09 0.27 11.23
N ASP A 140 -7.97 0.38 10.22
CA ASP A 140 -8.94 -0.68 9.87
C ASP A 140 -8.29 -1.75 9.00
N THR A 141 -7.46 -2.56 9.65
CA THR A 141 -6.70 -3.62 8.99
C THR A 141 -6.73 -4.92 9.81
N PRO A 142 -7.11 -6.05 9.19
CA PRO A 142 -7.06 -7.35 9.84
C PRO A 142 -5.69 -8.02 9.73
N ILE A 143 -4.72 -7.35 9.09
CA ILE A 143 -3.36 -7.85 8.81
C ILE A 143 -2.36 -7.05 9.64
N GLU A 144 -1.24 -7.67 10.02
CA GLU A 144 -0.13 -6.97 10.67
C GLU A 144 0.38 -5.82 9.78
N THR A 145 -0.02 -4.61 10.13
CA THR A 145 0.24 -3.38 9.38
C THR A 145 1.08 -2.44 10.23
N LYS A 146 2.04 -1.77 9.60
CA LYS A 146 2.92 -0.78 10.22
C LYS A 146 2.98 0.49 9.39
N ILE A 147 3.38 1.56 10.05
CA ILE A 147 3.77 2.80 9.42
C ILE A 147 5.30 2.91 9.48
N ILE A 148 5.93 3.28 8.38
CA ILE A 148 7.33 3.70 8.35
C ILE A 148 7.35 5.20 8.16
N GLU A 149 7.79 5.93 9.17
CA GLU A 149 7.97 7.38 9.12
C GLU A 149 9.39 7.74 8.73
N PHE A 150 9.55 8.74 7.87
CA PHE A 150 10.84 9.31 7.51
C PHE A 150 10.90 10.76 8.01
N ARG A 151 11.86 11.05 8.89
CA ARG A 151 12.05 12.35 9.51
C ARG A 151 13.38 12.98 9.08
N SER A 152 13.39 14.29 8.91
CA SER A 152 14.63 15.05 8.68
C SER A 152 15.45 15.17 9.96
N ALA A 153 16.68 15.69 9.84
CA ALA A 153 17.54 15.99 10.99
C ALA A 153 16.93 16.98 12.01
N ASP A 154 15.92 17.75 11.61
CA ASP A 154 15.17 18.66 12.47
C ASP A 154 13.87 18.02 13.00
N GLU A 155 13.75 16.69 12.94
CA GLU A 155 12.60 15.87 13.39
C GLU A 155 11.28 16.11 12.62
N LYS A 156 11.31 16.85 11.51
CA LYS A 156 10.14 17.08 10.65
C LYS A 156 9.78 15.80 9.90
N LEU A 157 8.52 15.35 9.98
CA LEU A 157 7.99 14.29 9.14
C LEU A 157 7.97 14.73 7.66
N VAL A 158 8.67 14.00 6.80
CA VAL A 158 8.78 14.32 5.37
C VAL A 158 8.22 13.25 4.45
N ALA A 159 8.09 12.02 4.93
CA ALA A 159 7.62 10.90 4.14
C ALA A 159 7.04 9.79 5.03
N VAL A 160 6.07 9.05 4.51
CA VAL A 160 5.39 7.96 5.22
C VAL A 160 5.09 6.82 4.26
N CYS A 161 5.32 5.59 4.72
CA CYS A 161 4.83 4.37 4.05
C CYS A 161 3.92 3.57 4.99
N LEU A 162 2.77 3.14 4.47
CA LEU A 162 1.90 2.15 5.08
C LEU A 162 2.23 0.78 4.48
N VAL A 163 2.62 -0.18 5.33
CA VAL A 163 3.12 -1.49 4.88
C VAL A 163 2.45 -2.62 5.65
N ASP A 164 2.20 -3.72 4.94
CA ASP A 164 1.81 -4.99 5.57
C ASP A 164 3.02 -5.91 5.68
N TRP A 165 3.12 -6.60 6.81
CA TRP A 165 4.01 -7.74 6.96
C TRP A 165 3.35 -8.97 6.35
N VAL A 166 4.07 -9.62 5.44
CA VAL A 166 3.64 -10.88 4.81
C VAL A 166 4.72 -11.94 5.01
N CYS A 167 4.35 -13.21 4.84
CA CYS A 167 5.23 -14.35 5.15
C CYS A 167 6.62 -14.31 4.49
N ASP A 168 6.78 -13.61 3.36
CA ASP A 168 8.02 -13.54 2.60
C ASP A 168 8.50 -12.11 2.30
N GLY A 169 8.01 -11.10 3.03
CA GLY A 169 8.49 -9.73 2.90
C GLY A 169 7.53 -8.64 3.39
N LEU A 170 7.61 -7.48 2.75
CA LEU A 170 6.73 -6.33 2.99
C LEU A 170 5.87 -6.08 1.75
N SER A 171 4.60 -5.76 1.97
CA SER A 171 3.68 -5.28 0.93
C SER A 171 3.42 -3.80 1.11
N ALA A 172 3.81 -2.98 0.14
CA ALA A 172 3.55 -1.54 0.14
C ALA A 172 2.06 -1.29 -0.14
N VAL A 173 1.34 -0.77 0.85
CA VAL A 173 -0.10 -0.47 0.76
C VAL A 173 -0.30 0.94 0.22
N TYR A 174 0.38 1.92 0.82
CA TYR A 174 0.32 3.31 0.40
C TYR A 174 1.59 4.06 0.82
N SER A 175 1.90 5.17 0.13
CA SER A 175 3.00 6.06 0.53
C SER A 175 2.67 7.50 0.15
N PHE A 176 3.14 8.44 0.93
CA PHE A 176 2.98 9.88 0.70
C PHE A 176 4.16 10.63 1.30
N PHE A 177 4.43 11.83 0.79
CA PHE A 177 5.61 12.60 1.16
C PHE A 177 5.46 14.08 0.86
N ASP A 178 6.39 14.90 1.34
CA ASP A 178 6.37 16.35 1.12
C ASP A 178 6.64 16.67 -0.38
N PRO A 179 5.64 17.16 -1.14
CA PRO A 179 5.77 17.41 -2.57
C PRO A 179 6.75 18.54 -2.90
N ASP A 180 7.05 19.44 -1.96
CA ASP A 180 8.04 20.52 -2.15
C ASP A 180 9.48 19.99 -2.16
N LEU A 181 9.69 18.76 -1.68
CA LEU A 181 11.00 18.09 -1.65
C LEU A 181 11.26 17.25 -2.92
N ASP A 182 10.69 17.59 -4.07
CA ASP A 182 10.79 16.81 -5.31
C ASP A 182 12.25 16.50 -5.75
N ARG A 183 13.19 17.41 -5.48
CA ARG A 183 14.63 17.22 -5.79
C ARG A 183 15.27 16.05 -5.04
N ARG A 184 14.68 15.62 -3.93
CA ARG A 184 15.11 14.46 -3.14
C ARG A 184 14.64 13.13 -3.73
N SER A 185 13.67 13.15 -4.64
CA SER A 185 13.06 11.95 -5.23
C SER A 185 12.54 10.97 -4.18
N LEU A 186 11.84 11.48 -3.16
CA LEU A 186 11.39 10.70 -2.00
C LEU A 186 10.57 9.47 -2.38
N GLY A 187 9.71 9.56 -3.39
CA GLY A 187 8.94 8.40 -3.88
C GLY A 187 9.76 7.27 -4.52
N THR A 188 11.05 7.47 -4.80
CA THR A 188 11.98 6.40 -5.20
C THR A 188 12.93 6.01 -4.06
N TYR A 189 13.09 6.88 -3.06
CA TYR A 189 13.96 6.64 -1.91
C TYR A 189 13.30 5.70 -0.89
N MET A 190 12.02 5.95 -0.59
CA MET A 190 11.17 5.08 0.22
C MET A 190 10.95 3.74 -0.48
#